data_AF-A0A3N4HQ83-F1
#
_entry.id   AF-A0A3N4HQ83-F1
#
_cell.length_a   1.000
_cell.length_b   1.000
_cell.length_c   1.000
_cell.angle_alpha   90.00
_cell.angle_beta   90.00
_cell.angle_gamma   90.00
#
_symmetry.space_group_name_H-M   'P 1'
#
loop_
_entity.id
_entity.type
_entity.pdbx_description
1 polymer ?
#
loop_
_entity_poly.entity_id
_entity_poly.type
_entity_poly.pdbx_seq_one_letter_code
_entity_poly.pdbx_strand_id
1 'polypeptide(L)'
;MDIALRCDESDVVVPGCSRTPCSCSSQEASLCCHTLARGPRSSTPQGHVPPHYTMAHAPHKNWRDLTQDEYFERQVLAEPDPARKREMREGQVETLRLRAENEKKFGPTPPPPPPPPADPNQHRIQILEAKEKRATDPRVRNNIRGVIRDYQNGALDLNKRRDPYHCAMYWDGVLMRGWASVDDDYFAEEPYRWRVAVPGGKLWIEDVRSTSFPISRFS
;
A
#
# COMPACT_ATOMS: atom_id res chain seq x y z
N MET A 1 -16.56 45.30 -43.19
CA MET A 1 -16.15 45.96 -41.93
C MET A 1 -15.00 45.13 -41.39
N ASP A 2 -13.80 45.50 -41.80
CA ASP A 2 -12.56 44.80 -41.46
C ASP A 2 -12.06 45.25 -40.08
N ILE A 3 -11.77 44.29 -39.21
CA ILE A 3 -11.06 44.52 -37.95
C ILE A 3 -9.83 43.63 -37.97
N ALA A 4 -8.71 44.24 -38.32
CA ALA A 4 -7.37 43.72 -38.09
C ALA A 4 -7.00 43.98 -36.62
N LEU A 5 -6.54 42.95 -35.92
CA LEU A 5 -5.88 43.10 -34.62
C LEU A 5 -4.50 42.45 -34.64
N ARG A 6 -3.57 43.25 -34.13
CA ARG A 6 -2.12 43.15 -34.17
C ARG A 6 -1.60 42.01 -33.29
N CYS A 7 -0.52 41.38 -33.75
CA CYS A 7 0.40 40.62 -32.90
C CYS A 7 1.35 41.60 -32.22
N ASP A 8 1.46 41.54 -30.90
CA ASP A 8 2.55 42.18 -30.15
C ASP A 8 3.53 41.08 -29.75
N GLU A 9 4.75 41.18 -30.29
CA GLU A 9 5.94 40.45 -29.86
C GLU A 9 6.40 41.05 -28.52
N SER A 10 6.64 40.22 -27.53
CA SER A 10 7.32 40.64 -26.31
C SER A 10 8.33 39.56 -25.92
N ASP A 11 9.58 39.84 -26.29
CA ASP A 11 10.78 39.17 -25.84
C ASP A 11 10.91 39.22 -24.31
N VAL A 12 10.95 38.05 -23.66
CA VAL A 12 11.39 37.94 -22.27
C VAL A 12 12.69 37.16 -22.21
N VAL A 13 13.73 37.92 -21.86
CA VAL A 13 15.11 37.53 -21.60
C VAL A 13 15.19 36.52 -20.44
N VAL A 14 15.88 35.40 -20.69
CA VAL A 14 16.29 34.43 -19.68
C VAL A 14 17.64 34.85 -19.09
N PRO A 15 17.81 34.97 -17.75
CA PRO A 15 19.11 34.97 -17.11
C PRO A 15 19.41 33.60 -16.48
N GLY A 16 20.54 33.02 -16.86
CA GLY A 16 21.06 31.78 -16.30
C GLY A 16 21.85 31.96 -15.01
N CYS A 17 22.09 30.84 -14.32
CA CYS A 17 23.18 30.49 -13.39
C CYS A 17 22.80 29.13 -12.79
N SER A 18 23.67 28.19 -12.45
CA SER A 18 25.10 27.98 -12.59
C SER A 18 25.32 26.54 -12.16
N ARG A 19 26.08 25.76 -12.94
CA ARG A 19 26.44 24.37 -12.63
C ARG A 19 27.49 24.36 -11.51
N THR A 20 27.29 23.51 -10.51
CA THR A 20 28.36 23.01 -9.63
C THR A 20 28.29 21.49 -9.55
N PRO A 21 29.37 20.75 -9.89
CA PRO A 21 29.49 19.33 -9.58
C PRO A 21 30.17 19.14 -8.22
N CYS A 22 29.54 18.39 -7.32
CA CYS A 22 30.22 17.84 -6.13
C CYS A 22 30.81 16.49 -6.47
N SER A 23 32.14 16.46 -6.59
CA SER A 23 32.98 15.27 -6.50
C SER A 23 33.34 15.02 -5.03
N CYS A 24 33.02 13.86 -4.48
CA CYS A 24 33.66 13.37 -3.25
C CYS A 24 34.08 11.92 -3.46
N SER A 25 35.40 11.77 -3.47
CA SER A 25 36.20 10.56 -3.58
C SER A 25 36.36 9.84 -2.24
N SER A 26 36.40 8.51 -2.32
CA SER A 26 37.25 7.54 -1.61
C SER A 26 37.82 7.83 -0.21
N GLN A 27 37.63 6.86 0.70
CA GLN A 27 38.59 6.35 1.71
C GLN A 27 37.86 5.21 2.49
N GLU A 28 38.12 3.93 2.26
CA GLU A 28 39.23 3.09 2.77
C GLU A 28 39.62 3.33 4.24
N ALA A 29 39.20 2.41 5.12
CA ALA A 29 39.82 2.01 6.39
C ALA A 29 38.93 0.90 7.00
N SER A 30 39.40 -0.14 7.68
CA SER A 30 40.72 -0.70 7.94
C SER A 30 40.44 -2.06 8.59
N LEU A 31 41.16 -3.09 8.17
CA LEU A 31 41.21 -4.38 8.83
C LEU A 31 41.80 -4.22 10.24
N CYS A 32 41.22 -4.87 11.24
CA CYS A 32 41.95 -5.19 12.46
C CYS A 32 41.53 -6.57 13.00
N CYS A 33 42.47 -7.50 12.89
CA CYS A 33 42.47 -8.83 13.46
C CYS A 33 42.56 -8.77 14.99
N HIS A 34 41.82 -9.64 15.69
CA HIS A 34 42.28 -10.20 16.98
C HIS A 34 41.93 -11.69 17.07
N THR A 35 42.94 -12.48 16.69
CA THR A 35 43.20 -13.85 17.15
C THR A 35 43.64 -13.79 18.61
N LEU A 36 43.18 -14.72 19.47
CA LEU A 36 43.76 -15.22 20.74
C LEU A 36 42.63 -16.01 21.46
N ALA A 37 42.77 -17.14 22.14
CA ALA A 37 43.84 -18.10 22.37
C ALA A 37 43.17 -19.41 22.86
N ARG A 38 43.65 -20.58 22.43
CA ARG A 38 43.22 -21.89 22.92
C ARG A 38 43.98 -22.23 24.21
N GLY A 39 43.26 -22.44 25.31
CA GLY A 39 43.79 -23.04 26.53
C GLY A 39 43.64 -24.58 26.57
N PRO A 40 44.46 -25.29 27.39
CA PRO A 40 44.52 -26.74 27.39
C PRO A 40 43.39 -27.41 28.20
N ARG A 41 43.02 -28.61 27.74
CA ARG A 41 41.96 -29.46 28.26
C ARG A 41 42.38 -30.16 29.56
N SER A 42 41.64 -29.93 30.63
CA SER A 42 41.66 -30.75 31.83
C SER A 42 40.74 -31.96 31.63
N SER A 43 41.31 -33.16 31.68
CA SER A 43 40.60 -34.45 31.63
C SER A 43 40.02 -34.80 33.00
N THR A 44 38.70 -34.78 33.12
CA THR A 44 37.94 -35.30 34.27
C THR A 44 37.65 -36.79 34.10
N PRO A 45 37.56 -37.58 35.19
CA PRO A 45 37.27 -39.01 35.12
C PRO A 45 35.80 -39.27 34.77
N GLN A 46 35.57 -40.33 33.99
CA GLN A 46 34.25 -40.82 33.58
C GLN A 46 33.42 -41.27 34.79
N GLY A 47 32.55 -40.38 35.28
CA GLY A 47 31.39 -40.77 36.07
C GLY A 47 30.29 -41.29 35.14
N HIS A 48 29.73 -42.45 35.47
CA HIS A 48 28.61 -43.04 34.76
C HIS A 48 27.38 -42.13 34.89
N VAL A 49 27.05 -41.41 33.82
CA VAL A 49 25.89 -40.52 33.78
C VAL A 49 24.65 -41.38 33.45
N PRO A 50 23.59 -41.35 34.29
CA PRO A 50 22.35 -42.06 33.98
C PRO A 50 21.78 -41.56 32.63
N PRO A 51 21.03 -42.40 31.89
CA PRO A 51 20.53 -42.03 30.57
C PRO A 51 19.72 -40.74 30.69
N HIS A 52 20.28 -39.65 30.16
CA HIS A 52 19.59 -38.39 30.03
C HIS A 52 18.36 -38.64 29.16
N TYR A 53 17.20 -38.66 29.79
CA TYR A 53 15.94 -38.59 29.08
C TYR A 53 15.90 -37.20 28.45
N THR A 54 16.35 -37.11 27.20
CA THR A 54 16.16 -35.93 26.36
C THR A 54 14.66 -35.83 26.15
N MET A 55 13.98 -35.11 27.05
CA MET A 55 12.66 -34.56 26.80
C MET A 55 12.81 -33.74 25.53
N ALA A 56 12.42 -34.30 24.39
CA ALA A 56 12.35 -33.57 23.14
C ALA A 56 11.40 -32.41 23.41
N HIS A 57 11.96 -31.22 23.64
CA HIS A 57 11.19 -30.01 23.78
C HIS A 57 10.43 -29.84 22.47
N ALA A 58 9.13 -30.12 22.49
CA ALA A 58 8.27 -29.84 21.37
C ALA A 58 8.53 -28.38 20.97
N PRO A 59 8.83 -28.10 19.69
CA PRO A 59 9.18 -26.76 19.27
C PRO A 59 8.05 -25.83 19.69
N HIS A 60 8.36 -24.86 20.54
CA HIS A 60 7.38 -23.88 20.97
C HIS A 60 6.90 -23.12 19.74
N LYS A 61 5.67 -23.40 19.29
CA LYS A 61 5.02 -22.59 18.26
C LYS A 61 5.10 -21.12 18.67
N ASN A 62 5.51 -20.26 17.74
CA ASN A 62 5.49 -18.82 17.93
C ASN A 62 4.02 -18.41 18.16
N TRP A 63 3.77 -17.41 19.01
CA TRP A 63 2.41 -16.95 19.29
C TRP A 63 1.68 -16.46 18.03
N ARG A 64 2.43 -16.05 16.99
CA ARG A 64 1.89 -15.66 15.67
C ARG A 64 1.31 -16.82 14.87
N ASP A 65 1.71 -18.05 15.17
CA ASP A 65 1.28 -19.25 14.45
C ASP A 65 0.15 -19.98 15.17
N LEU A 66 -0.28 -19.48 16.33
CA LEU A 66 -1.41 -20.04 17.08
C LEU A 66 -2.71 -19.50 16.51
N THR A 67 -3.69 -20.39 16.36
CA THR A 67 -5.08 -19.96 16.20
C THR A 67 -5.52 -19.18 17.44
N GLN A 68 -6.56 -18.35 17.29
CA GLN A 68 -7.08 -17.57 18.41
C GLN A 68 -7.48 -18.47 19.60
N ASP A 69 -8.04 -19.65 19.31
CA ASP A 69 -8.48 -20.62 20.32
C ASP A 69 -7.26 -21.27 21.02
N GLU A 70 -6.23 -21.70 20.28
CA GLU A 70 -4.98 -22.22 20.86
C GLU A 70 -4.26 -21.16 21.71
N TYR A 71 -4.25 -19.90 21.27
CA TYR A 71 -3.67 -18.79 22.03
C TYR A 71 -4.40 -18.60 23.36
N PHE A 72 -5.73 -18.61 23.34
CA PHE A 72 -6.55 -18.44 24.53
C PHE A 72 -6.40 -19.61 25.50
N GLU A 73 -6.41 -20.85 25.01
CA GLU A 73 -6.13 -22.03 25.82
C GLU A 73 -4.77 -21.96 26.50
N ARG A 74 -3.75 -21.49 25.78
CA ARG A 74 -2.40 -21.31 26.35
C ARG A 74 -2.39 -20.26 27.46
N GLN A 75 -3.15 -19.17 27.33
CA GLN A 75 -3.31 -18.20 28.41
C GLN A 75 -4.02 -18.80 29.63
N VAL A 76 -5.12 -19.54 29.42
CA VAL A 76 -5.86 -20.23 30.49
C VAL A 76 -4.95 -21.22 31.22
N LEU A 77 -4.08 -21.93 30.50
CA LEU A 77 -3.14 -22.87 31.12
C LEU A 77 -2.06 -22.17 31.94
N ALA A 78 -1.57 -21.02 31.46
CA ALA A 78 -0.52 -20.24 32.11
C ALA A 78 -1.00 -19.44 33.33
N GLU A 79 -2.31 -19.23 33.50
CA GLU A 79 -2.87 -18.50 34.64
C GLU A 79 -2.69 -19.29 35.96
N PRO A 80 -1.95 -18.73 36.95
CA PRO A 80 -1.72 -19.39 38.24
C PRO A 80 -2.94 -19.38 39.17
N ASP A 81 -3.81 -18.36 39.08
CA ASP A 81 -4.96 -18.24 39.96
C ASP A 81 -6.12 -19.14 39.48
N PRO A 82 -6.56 -20.13 40.29
CA PRO A 82 -7.66 -21.03 39.91
C PRO A 82 -9.01 -20.32 39.71
N ALA A 83 -9.28 -19.23 40.43
CA ALA A 83 -10.53 -18.48 40.29
C ALA A 83 -10.57 -17.76 38.94
N ARG A 84 -9.50 -17.03 38.61
CA ARG A 84 -9.34 -16.35 37.32
C ARG A 84 -9.31 -17.32 36.15
N LYS A 85 -8.66 -18.47 36.31
CA LYS A 85 -8.64 -19.54 35.31
C LYS A 85 -10.04 -20.09 35.00
N ARG A 86 -10.91 -20.21 36.00
CA ARG A 86 -12.31 -20.60 35.81
C ARG A 86 -13.06 -19.54 35.02
N GLU A 87 -12.95 -18.28 35.41
CA GLU A 87 -13.58 -17.15 34.72
C GLU A 87 -13.16 -17.08 33.25
N MET A 88 -11.88 -17.24 32.93
CA MET A 88 -11.39 -17.26 31.55
C MET A 88 -12.01 -18.41 30.74
N ARG A 89 -12.14 -19.62 31.32
CA ARG A 89 -12.78 -20.76 30.63
C ARG A 89 -14.26 -20.49 30.36
N GLU A 90 -14.97 -19.94 31.33
CA GLU A 90 -16.38 -19.57 31.17
C GLU A 90 -16.56 -18.51 30.08
N GLY A 91 -15.68 -17.50 30.04
CA GLY A 91 -15.65 -16.51 28.96
C GLY A 91 -15.36 -17.10 27.58
N GLN A 92 -14.49 -18.11 27.49
CA GLN A 92 -14.21 -18.82 26.23
C GLN A 92 -15.44 -19.62 25.76
N VAL A 93 -16.12 -20.33 26.67
CA VAL A 93 -17.34 -21.07 26.35
C VAL A 93 -18.43 -20.13 25.84
N GLU A 94 -18.62 -18.99 26.51
CA GLU A 94 -19.61 -17.99 26.06
C GLU A 94 -19.25 -17.40 24.70
N THR A 95 -17.97 -17.12 24.45
CA THR A 95 -17.51 -16.63 23.13
C THR A 95 -17.78 -17.65 22.01
N LEU A 96 -17.49 -18.93 22.27
CA LEU A 96 -17.76 -20.02 21.32
C LEU A 96 -19.26 -20.20 21.08
N ARG A 97 -20.07 -20.08 22.14
CA ARG A 97 -21.53 -20.12 22.04
C ARG A 97 -22.04 -18.98 21.17
N LEU A 98 -21.61 -17.74 21.43
CA LEU A 98 -21.99 -16.57 20.63
C LEU A 98 -21.55 -16.70 19.18
N ARG A 99 -20.35 -17.25 18.91
CA ARG A 99 -19.87 -17.54 17.55
C ARG A 99 -20.79 -18.56 16.86
N ALA A 100 -21.15 -19.65 17.53
CA ALA A 100 -22.04 -20.68 16.99
C ALA A 100 -23.47 -20.17 16.76
N GLU A 101 -24.01 -19.36 17.68
CA GLU A 101 -25.32 -18.71 17.51
C GLU A 101 -25.30 -17.72 16.33
N ASN A 102 -24.23 -16.94 16.20
CA ASN A 102 -24.05 -16.04 15.05
C ASN A 102 -23.90 -16.82 13.74
N GLU A 103 -23.14 -17.91 13.72
CA GLU A 103 -22.99 -18.77 12.54
C GLU A 103 -24.31 -19.43 12.15
N LYS A 104 -25.12 -19.86 13.13
CA LYS A 104 -26.47 -20.37 12.89
C LYS A 104 -27.39 -19.30 12.30
N LYS A 105 -27.27 -18.05 12.76
CA LYS A 105 -28.15 -16.94 12.35
C LYS A 105 -27.76 -16.31 11.01
N PHE A 106 -26.46 -16.19 10.75
CA PHE A 106 -25.91 -15.42 9.62
C PHE A 106 -25.09 -16.25 8.63
N GLY A 107 -24.88 -17.54 8.92
CA GLY A 107 -23.99 -18.40 8.15
C GLY A 107 -22.53 -18.32 8.62
N PRO A 108 -21.64 -19.16 8.04
CA PRO A 108 -20.22 -19.11 8.34
C PRO A 108 -19.65 -17.73 8.04
N THR A 109 -18.70 -17.28 8.87
CA THR A 109 -18.00 -16.02 8.59
C THR A 109 -17.31 -16.17 7.24
N PRO A 110 -17.54 -15.24 6.28
CA PRO A 110 -16.88 -15.33 4.99
C PRO A 110 -15.36 -15.34 5.20
N PRO A 111 -14.60 -16.09 4.39
CA PRO A 111 -13.15 -16.05 4.48
C PRO A 111 -12.68 -14.60 4.37
N PRO A 112 -11.62 -14.21 5.10
CA PRO A 112 -11.08 -12.87 4.98
C PRO A 112 -10.77 -12.61 3.50
N PRO A 113 -11.02 -11.38 3.00
CA PRO A 113 -10.65 -11.05 1.64
C PRO A 113 -9.14 -11.33 1.46
N PRO A 114 -8.73 -11.78 0.26
CA PRO A 114 -7.31 -11.96 0.00
C PRO A 114 -6.56 -10.66 0.31
N PRO A 115 -5.32 -10.75 0.83
CA PRO A 115 -4.53 -9.55 1.08
C PRO A 115 -4.41 -8.74 -0.21
N PRO A 116 -4.35 -7.39 -0.13
CA PRO A 116 -4.16 -6.57 -1.31
C PRO A 116 -2.86 -6.97 -2.03
N PRO A 117 -2.81 -6.87 -3.37
CA PRO A 117 -1.58 -7.12 -4.11
C PRO A 117 -0.40 -6.34 -3.54
N ALA A 118 0.78 -6.97 -3.51
CA ALA A 118 2.01 -6.30 -3.07
C ALA A 118 2.38 -5.12 -3.97
N ASP A 119 2.04 -5.20 -5.27
CA ASP A 119 2.24 -4.11 -6.21
C ASP A 119 1.13 -3.04 -6.05
N PRO A 120 1.48 -1.79 -5.71
CA PRO A 120 0.51 -0.71 -5.57
C PRO A 120 -0.30 -0.45 -6.85
N ASN A 121 0.29 -0.65 -8.04
CA ASN A 121 -0.43 -0.48 -9.30
C ASN A 121 -1.52 -1.53 -9.48
N GLN A 122 -1.22 -2.81 -9.20
CA GLN A 122 -2.21 -3.90 -9.25
C GLN A 122 -3.33 -3.68 -8.25
N HIS A 123 -3.00 -3.24 -7.03
CA HIS A 123 -4.02 -2.92 -6.04
C HIS A 123 -4.92 -1.77 -6.52
N ARG A 124 -4.35 -0.72 -7.15
CA ARG A 124 -5.15 0.37 -7.69
C ARG A 124 -6.05 -0.07 -8.85
N ILE A 125 -5.57 -0.92 -9.75
CA ILE A 125 -6.38 -1.51 -10.84
C ILE A 125 -7.60 -2.24 -10.26
N GLN A 126 -7.43 -3.08 -9.23
CA GLN A 126 -8.55 -3.79 -8.60
C GLN A 126 -9.62 -2.85 -8.02
N ILE A 127 -9.20 -1.74 -7.40
CA ILE A 127 -10.12 -0.72 -6.89
C ILE A 127 -10.88 -0.06 -8.05
N LEU A 128 -10.18 0.26 -9.14
CA LEU A 128 -10.77 0.89 -10.32
C LEU A 128 -11.75 -0.04 -11.03
N GLU A 129 -11.45 -1.33 -11.18
CA GLU A 129 -12.38 -2.33 -11.73
C GLU A 129 -13.66 -2.45 -10.89
N ALA A 130 -13.54 -2.39 -9.56
CA ALA A 130 -14.69 -2.37 -8.67
C ALA A 130 -15.51 -1.08 -8.81
N LYS A 131 -14.85 0.07 -9.01
CA LYS A 131 -15.52 1.36 -9.29
C LYS A 131 -16.20 1.36 -10.65
N GLU A 132 -15.58 0.80 -11.69
CA GLU A 132 -16.13 0.70 -13.03
C GLU A 132 -17.46 -0.04 -13.04
N LYS A 133 -17.52 -1.20 -12.36
CA LYS A 133 -18.73 -2.03 -12.25
C LYS A 133 -19.89 -1.30 -11.57
N ARG A 134 -19.60 -0.32 -10.71
CA ARG A 134 -20.61 0.48 -9.99
C ARG A 134 -20.97 1.78 -10.70
N ALA A 135 -20.16 2.23 -11.65
CA ALA A 135 -20.37 3.49 -12.34
C ALA A 135 -21.54 3.37 -13.34
N THR A 136 -22.58 4.18 -13.12
CA THR A 136 -23.78 4.23 -13.98
C THR A 136 -23.56 5.08 -15.22
N ASP A 137 -22.82 6.18 -15.10
CA ASP A 137 -22.51 7.11 -16.18
C ASP A 137 -21.49 6.49 -17.16
N PRO A 138 -21.83 6.31 -18.46
CA PRO A 138 -20.93 5.77 -19.46
C PRO A 138 -19.61 6.54 -19.60
N ARG A 139 -19.61 7.87 -19.47
CA ARG A 139 -18.40 8.69 -19.61
C ARG A 139 -17.46 8.52 -18.42
N VAL A 140 -18.02 8.32 -17.22
CA VAL A 140 -17.24 7.94 -16.04
C VAL A 140 -16.59 6.57 -16.24
N ARG A 141 -17.33 5.59 -16.77
CA ARG A 141 -16.75 4.28 -17.11
C ARG A 141 -15.64 4.38 -18.13
N ASN A 142 -15.79 5.19 -19.17
CA ASN A 142 -14.73 5.43 -20.16
C ASN A 142 -13.46 5.98 -19.52
N ASN A 143 -13.58 6.97 -18.64
CA ASN A 143 -12.45 7.48 -17.86
C ASN A 143 -11.78 6.39 -17.04
N ILE A 144 -12.55 5.62 -16.26
CA ILE A 144 -12.01 4.53 -15.44
C ILE A 144 -11.26 3.51 -16.31
N ARG A 145 -11.81 3.12 -17.46
CA ARG A 145 -11.16 2.22 -18.42
C ARG A 145 -9.87 2.81 -18.97
N GLY A 146 -9.85 4.10 -19.30
CA GLY A 146 -8.65 4.81 -19.73
C GLY A 146 -7.55 4.74 -18.67
N VAL A 147 -7.89 5.00 -17.41
CA VAL A 147 -6.96 4.91 -16.28
C VAL A 147 -6.43 3.48 -16.11
N ILE A 148 -7.30 2.46 -16.13
CA ILE A 148 -6.90 1.05 -16.02
C ILE A 148 -5.92 0.69 -17.15
N ARG A 149 -6.25 1.02 -18.41
CA ARG A 149 -5.38 0.79 -19.58
C ARG A 149 -4.00 1.40 -19.38
N ASP A 150 -3.93 2.62 -18.86
CA ASP A 150 -2.68 3.35 -18.72
C ASP A 150 -1.84 2.88 -17.52
N TYR A 151 -2.44 2.30 -16.49
CA TYR A 151 -1.68 1.51 -15.51
C TYR A 151 -1.14 0.21 -16.13
N GLN A 152 -1.97 -0.50 -16.90
CA GLN A 152 -1.58 -1.78 -17.52
C GLN A 152 -0.45 -1.63 -18.55
N ASN A 153 -0.40 -0.52 -19.29
CA ASN A 153 0.66 -0.24 -20.25
C ASN A 153 1.89 0.49 -19.63
N GLY A 154 1.82 0.85 -18.34
CA GLY A 154 2.90 1.52 -17.61
C GLY A 154 3.06 3.03 -17.88
N ALA A 155 2.12 3.66 -18.59
CA ALA A 155 2.06 5.11 -18.76
C ALA A 155 1.73 5.81 -17.43
N LEU A 156 0.88 5.19 -16.61
CA LEU A 156 0.74 5.50 -15.19
C LEU A 156 1.46 4.43 -14.36
N ASP A 157 2.32 4.90 -13.47
CA ASP A 157 3.00 4.05 -12.49
C ASP A 157 3.14 4.82 -11.18
N LEU A 158 2.57 4.27 -10.11
CA LEU A 158 2.63 4.85 -8.78
C LEU A 158 4.04 4.92 -8.23
N ASN A 159 4.92 4.00 -8.63
CA ASN A 159 6.33 4.02 -8.22
C ASN A 159 7.12 5.15 -8.89
N LYS A 160 6.64 5.66 -10.03
CA LYS A 160 7.24 6.80 -10.74
C LYS A 160 6.65 8.15 -10.30
N ARG A 161 5.63 8.14 -9.45
CA ARG A 161 4.99 9.36 -8.94
C ARG A 161 5.90 10.03 -7.91
N ARG A 162 6.44 11.20 -8.28
CA ARG A 162 7.41 11.93 -7.45
C ARG A 162 6.81 12.57 -6.20
N ASP A 163 5.56 12.99 -6.29
CA ASP A 163 4.88 13.75 -5.25
C ASP A 163 3.47 13.17 -5.00
N PRO A 164 3.05 12.96 -3.73
CA PRO A 164 1.73 12.43 -3.41
C PRO A 164 0.56 13.33 -3.83
N TYR A 165 0.80 14.64 -4.02
CA TYR A 165 -0.14 15.64 -4.52
C TYR A 165 -0.26 15.64 -6.05
N HIS A 166 0.63 14.94 -6.77
CA HIS A 166 0.48 14.80 -8.22
C HIS A 166 -0.73 13.93 -8.56
N CYS A 167 -1.45 14.37 -9.59
CA CYS A 167 -2.60 13.66 -10.16
C CYS A 167 -2.39 13.44 -11.65
N ALA A 168 -3.13 12.48 -12.22
CA ALA A 168 -3.25 12.32 -13.66
C ALA A 168 -4.66 12.72 -14.09
N MET A 169 -4.78 13.31 -15.27
CA MET A 169 -6.02 13.92 -15.77
C MET A 169 -6.50 13.21 -17.02
N TYR A 170 -7.80 12.93 -17.02
CA TYR A 170 -8.47 12.21 -18.09
C TYR A 170 -9.67 12.99 -18.60
N TRP A 171 -9.87 12.96 -19.91
CA TRP A 171 -11.04 13.50 -20.57
C TRP A 171 -11.68 12.42 -21.45
N ASP A 172 -12.83 11.91 -21.02
CA ASP A 172 -13.60 10.84 -21.68
C ASP A 172 -12.76 9.59 -22.07
N GLY A 173 -11.85 9.16 -21.20
CA GLY A 173 -10.99 7.98 -21.38
C GLY A 173 -9.63 8.24 -22.02
N VAL A 174 -9.33 9.49 -22.37
CA VAL A 174 -8.03 9.89 -22.91
C VAL A 174 -7.18 10.51 -21.80
N LEU A 175 -5.95 10.04 -21.65
CA LEU A 175 -4.97 10.65 -20.75
C LEU A 175 -4.54 12.00 -21.35
N MET A 176 -4.97 13.08 -20.72
CA MET A 176 -4.57 14.43 -21.12
C MET A 176 -3.25 14.81 -20.49
N ARG A 177 -3.04 14.34 -19.26
CA ARG A 177 -1.83 14.64 -18.49
C ARG A 177 -1.48 13.53 -17.50
N GLY A 178 -0.22 13.10 -17.52
CA GLY A 178 0.34 12.19 -16.51
C GLY A 178 0.55 12.87 -15.15
N TRP A 179 1.32 12.24 -14.26
CA TRP A 179 1.56 12.71 -12.89
C TRP A 179 2.15 14.12 -12.82
N ALA A 180 1.32 15.11 -12.52
CA ALA A 180 1.72 16.50 -12.38
C ALA A 180 0.95 17.21 -11.26
N SER A 181 1.45 18.37 -10.85
CA SER A 181 0.76 19.25 -9.91
C SER A 181 -0.51 19.81 -10.55
N VAL A 182 -1.52 20.10 -9.72
CA VAL A 182 -2.71 20.84 -10.15
C VAL A 182 -2.40 22.34 -10.27
N ASP A 183 -1.41 22.82 -9.52
CA ASP A 183 -1.09 24.25 -9.35
C ASP A 183 -0.01 24.76 -10.31
N ASP A 184 0.30 24.03 -11.38
CA ASP A 184 1.37 24.41 -12.33
C ASP A 184 0.85 25.12 -13.59
N ASP A 185 -0.26 25.87 -13.45
CA ASP A 185 -0.92 26.70 -14.47
C ASP A 185 -1.41 25.99 -15.74
N TYR A 186 -1.16 24.68 -15.87
CA TYR A 186 -1.59 23.89 -17.04
C TYR A 186 -3.11 23.95 -17.29
N PHE A 187 -3.90 24.14 -16.24
CA PHE A 187 -5.36 24.28 -16.34
C PHE A 187 -5.84 25.61 -16.93
N ALA A 188 -4.97 26.61 -17.10
CA ALA A 188 -5.39 27.92 -17.58
C ALA A 188 -6.00 27.86 -18.99
N GLU A 189 -5.46 27.04 -19.89
CA GLU A 189 -5.88 27.00 -21.30
C GLU A 189 -6.41 25.63 -21.76
N GLU A 190 -5.88 24.55 -21.21
CA GLU A 190 -6.12 23.19 -21.72
C GLU A 190 -7.58 22.71 -21.63
N PRO A 191 -8.36 23.01 -20.58
CA PRO A 191 -9.76 22.59 -20.50
C PRO A 191 -10.65 23.11 -21.63
N TYR A 192 -10.27 24.23 -22.26
CA TYR A 192 -10.99 24.73 -23.43
C TYR A 192 -10.77 23.80 -24.63
N ARG A 193 -9.52 23.44 -24.93
CA ARG A 193 -9.15 22.56 -26.06
C ARG A 193 -9.82 21.20 -25.96
N TRP A 194 -9.89 20.63 -24.76
CA TRP A 194 -10.49 19.31 -24.54
C TRP A 194 -12.00 19.31 -24.77
N ARG A 195 -12.68 20.38 -24.35
CA ARG A 195 -14.11 20.58 -24.58
C ARG A 195 -14.45 20.76 -26.05
N VAL A 196 -13.58 21.42 -26.82
CA VAL A 196 -13.74 21.55 -28.28
C VAL A 196 -13.55 20.20 -28.96
N ALA A 197 -12.54 19.42 -28.56
CA ALA A 197 -12.24 18.12 -29.18
C ALA A 197 -13.33 17.07 -28.92
N VAL A 198 -13.83 16.98 -27.69
CA VAL A 198 -14.92 16.07 -27.31
C VAL A 198 -15.98 16.85 -26.54
N PRO A 199 -16.95 17.46 -27.26
CA PRO A 199 -18.05 18.17 -26.64
C PRO A 199 -18.85 17.26 -25.70
N GLY A 200 -19.02 17.72 -24.45
CA GLY A 200 -19.69 16.96 -23.40
C GLY A 200 -18.84 15.88 -22.72
N GLY A 201 -17.55 15.78 -23.05
CA GLY A 201 -16.60 14.94 -22.32
C GLY A 201 -16.61 15.25 -20.82
N LYS A 202 -16.17 14.29 -20.02
CA LYS A 202 -16.17 14.42 -18.56
C LYS A 202 -14.74 14.35 -18.05
N LEU A 203 -14.37 15.32 -17.21
CA LEU A 203 -13.09 15.31 -16.51
C LEU A 203 -13.09 14.20 -15.46
N TRP A 204 -11.99 13.47 -15.40
CA TRP A 204 -11.65 12.58 -14.31
C TRP A 204 -10.25 12.89 -13.82
N ILE A 205 -10.11 12.99 -12.50
CA ILE A 205 -8.83 13.21 -11.84
C ILE A 205 -8.48 11.92 -11.11
N GLU A 206 -7.42 11.27 -11.55
CA GLU A 206 -6.86 10.12 -10.88
C GLU A 206 -5.95 10.61 -9.75
N ASP A 207 -6.49 10.58 -8.52
CA ASP A 207 -5.76 10.77 -7.27
C ASP A 207 -5.83 9.47 -6.44
N VAL A 208 -4.67 9.03 -5.96
CA VAL A 208 -4.51 7.83 -5.12
C VAL A 208 -5.14 8.05 -3.75
N ARG A 209 -5.29 9.30 -3.29
CA ARG A 209 -5.86 9.66 -1.99
C ARG A 209 -7.37 9.57 -1.94
N SER A 210 -8.07 9.60 -3.08
CA SER A 210 -9.54 9.63 -3.14
C SER A 210 -10.20 8.24 -2.92
N THR A 211 -9.59 7.37 -2.11
CA THR A 211 -10.33 6.24 -1.53
C THR A 211 -11.45 6.73 -0.61
N SER A 212 -11.40 7.99 -0.18
CA SER A 212 -12.51 8.74 0.40
C SER A 212 -13.38 9.40 -0.70
N PHE A 213 -14.70 9.32 -0.51
CA PHE A 213 -15.81 9.67 -1.40
C PHE A 213 -15.69 10.98 -2.21
N PRO A 214 -16.37 11.08 -3.38
CA PRO A 214 -16.07 12.09 -4.41
C PRO A 214 -16.40 13.53 -3.98
N ILE A 215 -15.41 14.41 -4.17
CA ILE A 215 -15.60 15.87 -4.20
C ILE A 215 -16.29 16.20 -5.53
N SER A 216 -17.61 16.32 -5.47
CA SER A 216 -18.40 16.97 -6.51
C SER A 216 -18.41 18.46 -6.20
N ARG A 217 -17.76 19.28 -7.06
CA ARG A 217 -18.15 20.66 -7.41
C ARG A 217 -17.05 21.32 -8.25
N PHE A 218 -17.16 21.16 -9.56
CA PHE A 218 -16.94 22.27 -10.48
C PHE A 218 -18.25 22.40 -11.27
N SER A 219 -19.01 23.44 -10.94
CA SER A 219 -20.23 23.89 -11.62
C SER A 219 -19.99 25.31 -12.08
#